data_AF-A0A3C0MXS0-F1
#
_entry.id   AF-A0A3C0MXS0-F1
#
_cell.length_a   1.000
_cell.length_b   1.000
_cell.length_c   1.000
_cell.angle_alpha   90.00
_cell.angle_beta   90.00
_cell.angle_gamma   90.00
#
_symmetry.space_group_name_H-M   'P 1'
#
loop_
_entity.id
_entity.type
_entity.pdbx_description
1 polymer ?
#
loop_
_entity_poly.entity_id
_entity_poly.type
_entity_poly.pdbx_seq_one_letter_code
_entity_poly.pdbx_strand_id
1 'polypeptide(L)'
;MKLFSDRALAILNMLIFCVIFTVLSGVILALVSSHTRQMETNIRRTKAFYVSEAGNVASYDSFRRNVAFSNPSVEWSFNAAGNPTATKPAAVVSTAGAGPGGTTRINSTTNYVMNW
;
A
#
# COMPACT_ATOMS: atom_id res chain seq x y z
N MET A 1 -50.57 19.50 -33.81
CA MET A 1 -49.90 18.18 -33.88
C MET A 1 -48.37 18.24 -33.73
N LYS A 2 -47.67 19.36 -34.03
CA LYS A 2 -46.20 19.49 -33.86
C LYS A 2 -45.70 19.46 -32.40
N LEU A 3 -46.46 19.99 -31.44
CA LEU A 3 -46.07 20.09 -30.03
C LEU A 3 -45.77 18.74 -29.34
N PHE A 4 -46.40 17.65 -29.79
CA PHE A 4 -46.14 16.30 -29.27
C PHE A 4 -44.82 15.72 -29.79
N SER A 5 -44.41 16.10 -31.00
CA SER A 5 -43.16 15.64 -31.61
C SER A 5 -41.93 16.20 -30.88
N ASP A 6 -41.96 17.49 -30.52
CA ASP A 6 -40.82 18.14 -29.85
C ASP A 6 -40.64 17.64 -28.41
N ARG A 7 -41.75 17.40 -27.70
CA ARG A 7 -41.72 16.80 -26.35
C ARG A 7 -41.24 15.35 -26.38
N ALA A 8 -41.67 14.56 -27.38
CA ALA A 8 -41.19 13.19 -27.55
C ALA A 8 -39.68 13.14 -27.87
N LEU A 9 -39.20 14.06 -28.71
CA LEU A 9 -37.77 14.19 -29.04
C LEU A 9 -36.93 14.59 -27.82
N ALA A 10 -37.46 15.51 -26.98
CA ALA A 10 -36.81 15.92 -25.74
C ALA A 10 -36.69 14.77 -24.73
N ILE A 11 -37.74 13.95 -24.57
CA ILE A 11 -37.74 12.78 -23.68
C ILE A 11 -36.77 11.71 -24.20
N LEU A 12 -36.73 11.48 -25.52
CA LEU A 12 -35.78 10.54 -26.13
C LEU A 12 -34.33 10.94 -25.86
N ASN A 13 -33.99 12.23 -26.03
CA ASN A 13 -32.65 12.74 -25.74
C ASN A 13 -32.30 12.59 -24.25
N MET A 14 -33.24 12.88 -23.35
CA MET A 14 -33.07 12.68 -21.90
C MET A 14 -32.80 11.21 -21.56
N LEU A 15 -33.53 10.29 -22.20
CA LEU A 15 -33.36 8.84 -22.00
C LEU A 15 -31.97 8.37 -22.46
N ILE A 16 -31.54 8.79 -23.66
CA ILE A 16 -30.22 8.47 -24.20
C ILE A 16 -29.12 8.97 -23.26
N PHE A 17 -29.25 10.21 -22.77
CA PHE A 17 -28.28 10.78 -21.84
C PHE A 17 -28.20 9.99 -20.52
N CYS A 18 -29.36 9.57 -19.99
CA CYS A 18 -29.43 8.78 -18.77
C CYS A 18 -28.78 7.39 -18.95
N VAL A 19 -28.96 6.74 -20.11
CA VAL A 19 -28.33 5.46 -20.44
C VAL A 19 -26.81 5.60 -20.57
N ILE A 20 -26.33 6.68 -21.20
CA ILE A 20 -24.89 6.94 -21.30
C ILE A 20 -24.29 7.15 -19.90
N PHE A 21 -24.96 7.88 -19.02
CA PHE A 21 -24.51 8.12 -17.66
C PHE A 21 -24.43 6.84 -16.81
N THR A 22 -25.41 5.94 -16.92
CA THR A 22 -25.39 4.68 -16.16
C THR A 22 -24.26 3.76 -16.62
N VAL A 23 -24.01 3.66 -17.93
CA VAL A 23 -22.89 2.89 -18.47
C VAL A 23 -21.55 3.47 -18.02
N LEU A 24 -21.37 4.79 -18.13
CA LEU A 24 -20.15 5.48 -17.67
C LEU A 24 -19.91 5.26 -16.18
N SER A 25 -20.96 5.37 -15.36
CA SER A 25 -20.87 5.10 -13.91
C SER A 25 -20.40 3.67 -13.62
N GLY A 26 -20.90 2.68 -14.37
CA GLY A 26 -20.48 1.29 -14.23
C GLY A 26 -18.98 1.10 -14.54
N VAL A 27 -18.50 1.73 -15.61
CA VAL A 27 -17.08 1.69 -16.00
C VAL A 27 -16.18 2.34 -14.96
N ILE A 28 -16.58 3.52 -14.44
CA ILE A 28 -15.83 4.24 -13.40
C ILE A 28 -15.71 3.37 -12.14
N LEU A 29 -16.78 2.71 -11.71
CA LEU A 29 -16.75 1.84 -10.53
C LEU A 29 -15.75 0.69 -10.68
N ALA A 30 -15.73 0.07 -11.87
CA ALA A 30 -14.78 -1.01 -12.17
C ALA A 30 -13.33 -0.51 -12.16
N LEU A 31 -13.06 0.65 -12.74
CA LEU A 31 -11.73 1.27 -12.74
C LEU A 31 -11.28 1.61 -11.32
N VAL A 32 -12.12 2.29 -10.54
CA VAL A 32 -11.79 2.67 -9.15
C VAL A 32 -11.45 1.44 -8.32
N SER A 33 -12.24 0.37 -8.42
CA SER A 33 -11.97 -0.90 -7.73
C SER A 33 -10.58 -1.47 -8.06
N SER A 34 -10.18 -1.43 -9.34
CA SER A 34 -8.86 -1.88 -9.77
C SER A 34 -7.73 -1.00 -9.23
N HIS A 35 -7.92 0.33 -9.26
CA HIS A 35 -6.95 1.28 -8.73
C HIS A 35 -6.79 1.15 -7.21
N THR A 36 -7.87 0.94 -6.46
CA THR A 36 -7.81 0.73 -5.01
C THR A 36 -6.95 -0.47 -4.66
N ARG A 37 -7.10 -1.60 -5.38
CA ARG A 37 -6.28 -2.81 -5.14
C ARG A 37 -4.79 -2.59 -5.45
N GLN A 38 -4.49 -1.87 -6.53
CA GLN A 38 -3.11 -1.52 -6.86
C GLN A 38 -2.51 -0.57 -5.82
N MET A 39 -3.27 0.46 -5.41
CA MET A 39 -2.84 1.42 -4.41
C MET A 39 -2.59 0.74 -3.06
N GLU A 40 -3.47 -0.17 -2.65
CA GLU A 40 -3.31 -0.96 -1.44
C GLU A 40 -2.01 -1.79 -1.48
N THR A 41 -1.72 -2.43 -2.61
CA THR A 41 -0.48 -3.18 -2.80
C THR A 41 0.75 -2.28 -2.69
N ASN A 42 0.71 -1.09 -3.31
CA ASN A 42 1.80 -0.13 -3.26
C ASN A 42 2.02 0.41 -1.84
N ILE A 43 0.96 0.77 -1.11
CA ILE A 43 1.04 1.21 0.28
C ILE A 43 1.68 0.12 1.15
N ARG A 44 1.28 -1.14 0.97
CA ARG A 44 1.86 -2.27 1.72
C ARG A 44 3.35 -2.46 1.43
N ARG A 45 3.77 -2.32 0.17
CA ARG A 45 5.19 -2.37 -0.21
C ARG A 45 6.00 -1.24 0.40
N THR A 46 5.49 -0.01 0.35
CA THR A 46 6.12 1.15 0.97
C THR A 46 6.25 0.98 2.48
N LYS A 47 5.19 0.49 3.15
CA LYS A 47 5.25 0.14 4.58
C LYS A 47 6.31 -0.92 4.86
N ALA A 48 6.35 -2.01 4.07
CA ALA A 48 7.37 -3.05 4.21
C ALA A 48 8.80 -2.50 4.09
N PHE A 49 9.02 -1.58 3.14
CA PHE A 49 10.30 -0.90 2.99
C PHE A 49 10.68 -0.12 4.24
N TYR A 50 9.77 0.67 4.81
CA TYR A 50 10.04 1.40 6.06
C TYR A 50 10.31 0.50 7.26
N VAL A 51 9.63 -0.65 7.35
CA VAL A 51 9.93 -1.65 8.40
C VAL A 51 11.34 -2.24 8.21
N SER A 52 11.71 -2.58 6.98
CA SER A 52 13.06 -3.01 6.63
C SER A 52 14.11 -1.97 7.04
N GLU A 53 13.89 -0.70 6.71
CA GLU A 53 14.81 0.39 7.05
C GLU A 53 14.95 0.60 8.56
N ALA A 54 13.86 0.47 9.33
CA ALA A 54 13.94 0.51 10.79
C ALA A 54 14.84 -0.61 11.33
N GLY A 55 14.82 -1.80 10.71
CA GLY A 55 15.78 -2.89 10.95
C GLY A 55 17.23 -2.47 10.77
N ASN A 56 17.54 -1.80 9.66
CA ASN A 56 18.88 -1.31 9.38
C ASN A 56 19.31 -0.25 10.40
N VAL A 57 18.45 0.71 10.74
CA VAL A 57 18.75 1.77 11.72
C VAL A 57 19.00 1.19 13.11
N ALA A 58 18.16 0.26 13.57
CA ALA A 58 18.37 -0.43 14.84
C ALA A 58 19.70 -1.19 14.87
N SER A 59 20.11 -1.72 13.72
CA SER A 59 21.41 -2.36 13.56
C SER A 59 22.55 -1.36 13.73
N TYR A 60 22.50 -0.21 13.06
CA TYR A 60 23.53 0.82 13.21
C TYR A 60 23.63 1.37 14.64
N ASP A 61 22.51 1.58 15.33
CA ASP A 61 22.52 2.04 16.74
C ASP A 61 23.12 0.99 17.68
N SER A 62 22.82 -0.30 17.45
CA SER A 62 23.39 -1.41 18.22
C SER A 62 24.91 -1.52 18.03
N PHE A 63 25.42 -1.28 16.81
CA PHE A 63 26.86 -1.18 16.54
C PHE A 63 27.50 -0.02 17.33
N ARG A 64 26.83 1.14 17.35
CA ARG A 64 27.32 2.30 18.11
C ARG A 64 27.39 2.03 19.61
N ARG A 65 26.44 1.26 20.14
CA ARG A 65 26.31 1.00 21.59
C ARG A 65 26.99 -0.29 22.06
N ASN A 66 27.59 -1.07 21.16
CA ASN A 66 28.12 -2.42 21.44
C ASN A 66 27.07 -3.35 22.10
N VAL A 67 25.81 -3.26 21.66
CA VAL A 67 24.71 -4.12 22.12
C VAL A 67 24.36 -5.11 21.01
N ALA A 68 23.93 -6.32 21.37
CA ALA A 68 23.47 -7.31 20.39
C ALA A 68 22.26 -6.79 19.59
N PHE A 69 22.26 -7.03 18.27
CA PHE A 69 21.16 -6.65 17.38
C PHE A 69 19.87 -7.39 17.76
N SER A 70 18.79 -6.65 18.03
CA SER A 70 17.45 -7.23 18.16
C SER A 70 16.66 -6.98 16.88
N ASN A 71 15.85 -7.95 16.43
CA ASN A 71 14.90 -7.77 15.33
C ASN A 71 13.83 -6.74 15.75
N PRO A 72 13.89 -5.47 15.29
CA PRO A 72 12.95 -4.47 15.76
C PRO A 72 11.57 -4.74 15.16
N SER A 73 10.54 -4.46 15.96
CA SER A 73 9.15 -4.52 15.51
C SER A 73 8.64 -3.11 15.25
N VAL A 74 7.98 -2.92 14.10
CA VAL A 74 7.40 -1.64 13.71
C VAL A 74 5.89 -1.78 13.59
N GLU A 75 5.17 -0.76 14.02
CA GLU A 75 3.72 -0.67 13.90
C GLU A 75 3.29 -0.71 12.44
N TRP A 76 2.37 -1.61 12.11
CA TRP A 76 2.00 -1.95 10.74
C TRP A 76 0.61 -1.45 10.36
N SER A 77 -0.33 -1.59 11.28
CA SER A 77 -1.71 -1.15 11.16
C SER A 77 -2.16 -0.45 12.42
N PHE A 78 -3.13 0.44 12.26
CA PHE A 78 -3.71 1.24 13.33
C PHE A 78 -5.24 1.11 13.29
N ASN A 79 -5.89 1.23 14.44
CA ASN A 79 -7.35 1.36 14.50
C ASN A 79 -7.78 2.80 14.17
N ALA A 80 -9.08 3.06 14.12
CA ALA A 80 -9.63 4.39 13.85
C ALA A 80 -9.23 5.46 14.90
N ALA A 81 -8.80 5.04 16.09
CA ALA A 81 -8.31 5.92 17.15
C ALA A 81 -6.79 6.15 17.10
N GLY A 82 -6.08 5.58 16.12
CA GLY A 82 -4.63 5.73 15.96
C GLY A 82 -3.79 4.79 16.83
N ASN A 83 -4.39 3.81 17.52
CA ASN A 83 -3.64 2.81 18.28
C ASN A 83 -3.16 1.69 17.35
N PRO A 84 -1.91 1.20 17.51
CA PRO A 84 -1.39 0.10 16.70
C PRO A 84 -2.18 -1.17 16.96
N THR A 85 -2.59 -1.84 15.88
CA THR A 85 -3.36 -3.10 15.90
C THR A 85 -2.54 -4.30 15.45
N ALA A 86 -1.44 -4.07 14.71
CA ALA A 86 -0.48 -5.10 14.35
C ALA A 86 0.91 -4.49 14.27
N THR A 87 1.92 -5.30 14.59
CA THR A 87 3.33 -4.99 14.37
C THR A 87 3.92 -5.99 13.38
N LYS A 88 4.97 -5.57 12.68
CA LYS A 88 5.77 -6.46 11.83
C LYS A 88 7.24 -6.42 12.27
N PRO A 89 7.87 -7.59 12.48
CA PRO A 89 9.29 -7.65 12.76
C PRO A 89 10.09 -7.47 11.48
N ALA A 90 11.17 -6.69 11.56
CA ALA A 90 12.23 -6.69 10.57
C ALA A 90 13.27 -7.77 10.94
N ALA A 91 13.50 -8.72 10.05
CA ALA A 91 14.52 -9.73 10.22
C ALA A 91 15.87 -9.16 9.77
N VAL A 92 16.80 -9.01 10.71
CA VAL A 92 18.15 -8.50 10.47
C VAL A 92 19.13 -9.67 10.43
N VAL A 93 19.91 -9.75 9.36
CA VAL A 93 20.98 -10.75 9.20
C VAL A 93 22.31 -10.03 8.96
N SER A 94 23.31 -10.35 9.78
CA SER A 94 24.68 -9.85 9.63
C SER A 94 25.61 -10.92 9.08
N THR A 95 26.47 -10.56 8.13
CA THR A 95 27.51 -11.43 7.59
C THR A 95 28.86 -10.72 7.68
N ALA A 96 29.75 -11.25 8.52
CA ALA A 96 31.10 -10.70 8.70
C ALA A 96 31.94 -10.87 7.41
N GLY A 97 32.76 -9.86 7.09
CA GLY A 97 33.68 -9.91 5.95
C GLY A 97 33.04 -9.87 4.56
N ALA A 98 31.72 -9.74 4.46
CA ALA A 98 30.98 -9.72 3.19
C ALA A 98 30.78 -8.31 2.61
N GLY A 99 31.18 -7.26 3.34
CA GLY A 99 31.13 -5.87 2.89
C GLY A 99 32.45 -5.39 2.27
N PRO A 100 32.45 -4.22 1.60
CA PRO A 100 33.66 -3.63 1.04
C PRO A 100 34.74 -3.46 2.11
N GLY A 101 35.99 -3.84 1.80
CA GLY A 101 37.10 -3.74 2.74
C GLY A 101 37.04 -4.70 3.94
N GLY A 102 36.28 -5.80 3.86
CA GLY A 102 36.16 -6.77 4.96
C GLY A 102 35.19 -6.34 6.07
N THR A 103 34.37 -5.33 5.81
CA THR A 103 33.34 -4.84 6.72
C THR A 103 32.18 -5.84 6.84
N THR A 104 31.40 -5.72 7.92
CA THR A 104 30.19 -6.52 8.10
C THR A 104 29.08 -6.01 7.19
N ARG A 105 28.47 -6.91 6.41
CA ARG A 105 27.26 -6.61 5.66
C ARG A 105 26.04 -6.86 6.55
N ILE A 106 25.11 -5.91 6.57
CA ILE A 106 23.82 -6.04 7.25
C ILE A 106 22.75 -6.07 6.16
N ASN A 107 21.85 -7.04 6.23
CA ASN A 107 20.64 -7.05 5.41
C ASN A 107 19.43 -7.12 6.34
N SER A 108 18.52 -6.16 6.21
CA SER A 108 17.21 -6.21 6.84
C SER A 108 16.17 -6.66 5.81
N THR A 109 15.28 -7.54 6.23
CA THR A 109 14.19 -8.05 5.38
C THR A 109 12.90 -8.06 6.17
N THR A 110 11.77 -7.87 5.50
CA THR A 110 10.45 -7.97 6.13
C THR A 110 9.55 -8.76 5.21
N ASN A 111 8.96 -9.83 5.75
CA ASN A 111 8.01 -10.61 4.99
C ASN A 111 6.60 -9.99 5.12
N TYR A 112 6.02 -9.60 3.99
CA TYR A 112 4.67 -9.03 3.90
C TYR A 112 3.79 -9.93 3.02
N VAL A 113 3.70 -11.23 3.33
CA VAL A 113 2.82 -12.16 2.59
C VAL A 113 1.35 -11.69 2.67
N MET A 114 0.67 -11.74 1.52
CA MET A 114 -0.78 -11.60 1.41
C MET A 114 -1.46 -12.79 2.11
N ASN A 115 -1.93 -12.60 3.35
CA ASN A 115 -2.99 -13.46 3.86
C ASN A 115 -4.31 -12.79 3.48
N TRP A 116 -5.00 -13.41 2.54
CA TRP A 116 -6.37 -13.08 2.14
C TRP A 116 -7.34 -13.51 3.24
#